data_AF-A0A7J3EPI0-F1
#
_entry.id   AF-A0A7J3EPI0-F1
#
_cell.length_a   1.000
_cell.length_b   1.000
_cell.length_c   1.000
_cell.angle_alpha   90.00
_cell.angle_beta   90.00
_cell.angle_gamma   90.00
#
_symmetry.space_group_name_H-M   'P 1'
#
loop_
_entity.id
_entity.type
_entity.pdbx_description
1 polymer ?
#
loop_
_entity_poly.entity_id
_entity_poly.type
_entity_poly.pdbx_seq_one_letter_code
_entity_poly.pdbx_strand_id
1 'polypeptide(L)'
;MRDVLEIKLEGMNQLSIVFAYLLSDKLTEYNAFAFIKKDIVAVDLSHASKTLTLNKMIEIIHDCMNSLDLKDNYTLSIEYDKLVIEITNPAVIEDLSRKYSSTQGQLYMCPHCGYVTPYPELLREHIKIHYLL
;
A
#
# COMPACT_ATOMS: atom_id res chain seq x y z
N MET A 1 -7.20 9.90 -16.95
CA MET A 1 -6.48 9.56 -15.71
C MET A 1 -6.05 8.11 -15.88
N ARG A 2 -4.81 7.74 -15.56
CA ARG A 2 -4.45 6.31 -15.62
C ARG A 2 -5.28 5.56 -14.58
N ASP A 3 -5.73 4.38 -14.94
CA ASP A 3 -6.55 3.52 -14.06
C ASP A 3 -5.71 2.90 -12.93
N VAL A 4 -4.38 3.05 -12.99
CA VAL A 4 -3.45 2.57 -11.97
C VAL A 4 -2.41 3.63 -11.65
N LEU A 5 -2.19 3.88 -10.37
CA LEU A 5 -1.08 4.66 -9.83
C LEU A 5 -0.05 3.71 -9.22
N GLU A 6 1.23 3.87 -9.55
CA GLU A 6 2.31 3.07 -8.98
C GLU A 6 3.06 3.85 -7.90
N ILE A 7 3.28 3.21 -6.76
CA ILE A 7 4.06 3.71 -5.63
C ILE A 7 5.25 2.77 -5.42
N LYS A 8 6.45 3.27 -5.67
CA LYS A 8 7.71 2.56 -5.40
C LYS A 8 8.14 2.84 -3.96
N LEU A 9 8.51 1.77 -3.26
CA LEU A 9 9.03 1.86 -1.90
C LEU A 9 10.54 1.60 -1.94
N GLU A 10 11.35 2.55 -1.51
CA GLU A 10 12.81 2.43 -1.45
C GLU A 10 13.27 2.46 0.00
N GLY A 11 13.96 1.40 0.43
CA GLY A 11 14.43 1.25 1.80
C GLY A 11 13.40 0.73 2.81
N MET A 12 12.15 0.42 2.40
CA MET A 12 11.11 -0.13 3.29
C MET A 12 10.34 -1.34 2.73
N ASN A 13 10.94 -2.12 1.84
CA ASN A 13 10.29 -3.29 1.21
C ASN A 13 9.68 -4.27 2.23
N GLN A 14 10.36 -4.46 3.37
CA GLN A 14 9.86 -5.30 4.45
C GLN A 14 8.54 -4.83 5.03
N LEU A 15 8.16 -3.55 4.93
CA LEU A 15 6.89 -3.01 5.42
C LEU A 15 5.81 -2.91 4.33
N SER A 16 6.09 -3.33 3.11
CA SER A 16 5.20 -3.18 1.94
C SER A 16 3.79 -3.72 2.18
N ILE A 17 3.65 -4.91 2.79
CA ILE A 17 2.33 -5.52 3.07
C ILE A 17 1.50 -4.71 4.06
N VAL A 18 2.14 -4.13 5.06
CA VAL A 18 1.48 -3.28 6.06
C VAL A 18 1.08 -1.97 5.42
N PHE A 19 1.99 -1.36 4.65
CA PHE A 19 1.71 -0.13 3.93
C PHE A 19 0.56 -0.30 2.93
N ALA A 20 0.56 -1.36 2.11
CA ALA A 20 -0.52 -1.64 1.17
C ALA A 20 -1.86 -1.86 1.86
N TYR A 21 -1.87 -2.53 3.01
CA TYR A 21 -3.07 -2.68 3.83
C TYR A 21 -3.57 -1.33 4.36
N LEU A 22 -2.71 -0.54 5.02
CA LEU A 22 -3.08 0.77 5.57
C LEU A 22 -3.57 1.73 4.49
N LEU A 23 -2.94 1.69 3.32
CA LEU A 23 -3.33 2.50 2.18
C LEU A 23 -4.69 2.06 1.65
N SER A 24 -4.94 0.75 1.50
CA SER A 24 -6.25 0.23 1.06
C SER A 24 -7.38 0.58 2.03
N ASP A 25 -7.13 0.48 3.33
CA ASP A 25 -8.10 0.80 4.37
C ASP A 25 -8.57 2.26 4.24
N LYS A 26 -7.62 3.19 4.09
CA LYS A 26 -7.93 4.62 3.84
C LYS A 26 -8.56 4.88 2.47
N LEU A 27 -8.18 4.12 1.44
CA LEU A 27 -8.68 4.32 0.07
C LEU A 27 -10.08 3.76 -0.16
N THR A 28 -10.57 2.89 0.73
CA THR A 28 -11.90 2.26 0.61
C THR A 28 -13.02 3.31 0.51
N GLU A 29 -12.91 4.43 1.23
CA GLU A 29 -13.90 5.53 1.17
C GLU A 29 -13.94 6.23 -0.21
N TYR A 30 -12.91 6.05 -1.04
CA TYR A 30 -12.81 6.61 -2.38
C TYR A 30 -13.05 5.58 -3.48
N ASN A 31 -13.50 4.36 -3.18
CA ASN A 31 -13.62 3.26 -4.15
C ASN A 31 -12.30 2.97 -4.91
N ALA A 32 -11.17 3.10 -4.20
CA ALA A 32 -9.85 2.73 -4.67
C ALA A 32 -9.26 1.70 -3.72
N PHE A 33 -8.32 0.88 -4.19
CA PHE A 33 -7.64 -0.07 -3.34
C PHE A 33 -6.18 -0.25 -3.77
N ALA A 34 -5.32 -0.57 -2.81
CA ALA A 34 -3.92 -0.82 -3.06
C ALA A 34 -3.62 -2.33 -3.05
N PHE A 35 -2.63 -2.73 -3.83
CA PHE A 35 -2.18 -4.12 -3.89
C PHE A 35 -0.69 -4.18 -4.23
N ILE A 36 -0.06 -5.28 -3.84
CA ILE A 36 1.37 -5.46 -4.05
C ILE A 36 1.61 -6.12 -5.40
N LYS A 37 2.52 -5.56 -6.18
CA LYS A 37 2.98 -6.14 -7.44
C LYS A 37 4.50 -6.12 -7.46
N LYS A 38 5.14 -7.24 -7.11
CA LYS A 38 6.60 -7.33 -6.93
C LYS A 38 7.05 -6.31 -5.86
N ASP A 39 7.91 -5.36 -6.22
CA ASP A 39 8.50 -4.37 -5.32
C ASP A 39 7.76 -3.01 -5.35
N ILE A 40 6.57 -2.96 -5.96
CA ILE A 40 5.73 -1.75 -6.00
C ILE A 40 4.38 -2.00 -5.34
N VAL A 41 3.83 -0.94 -4.75
CA VAL A 41 2.43 -0.89 -4.34
C VAL A 41 1.66 -0.15 -5.43
N ALA A 42 0.79 -0.86 -6.11
CA ALA A 42 -0.09 -0.29 -7.11
C ALA A 42 -1.42 0.08 -6.46
N VAL A 43 -2.05 1.14 -6.95
CA VAL A 43 -3.38 1.58 -6.54
C VAL A 43 -4.29 1.53 -7.76
N ASP A 44 -5.35 0.74 -7.67
CA ASP A 44 -6.40 0.72 -8.68
C ASP A 44 -7.31 1.95 -8.47
N LEU A 45 -7.39 2.77 -9.52
CA LEU A 45 -8.17 3.99 -9.60
C LEU A 45 -9.31 3.89 -10.63
N SER A 46 -9.55 2.71 -11.23
CA SER A 46 -10.55 2.48 -12.29
C SER A 46 -11.96 2.92 -11.87
N HIS A 47 -12.27 2.78 -10.58
CA HIS A 47 -13.56 3.16 -9.99
C HIS A 47 -13.44 4.26 -8.94
N ALA A 48 -12.28 4.92 -8.86
CA ALA A 48 -12.01 5.91 -7.84
C ALA A 48 -12.96 7.12 -7.95
N SER A 49 -13.39 7.62 -6.79
CA SER A 49 -14.13 8.87 -6.67
C SER A 49 -13.33 10.02 -7.27
N LYS A 50 -14.02 10.94 -7.97
CA LYS A 50 -13.42 12.17 -8.51
C LYS A 50 -12.82 13.08 -7.43
N THR A 51 -13.18 12.87 -6.16
CA THR A 51 -12.60 13.61 -5.02
C THR A 51 -11.20 13.13 -4.65
N LEU A 52 -10.80 11.93 -5.08
CA LEU A 52 -9.45 11.40 -4.88
C LEU A 52 -8.49 12.01 -5.91
N THR A 53 -8.03 13.23 -5.60
CA THR A 53 -7.00 13.91 -6.39
C THR A 53 -5.60 13.43 -6.02
N LEU A 54 -4.58 13.78 -6.82
CA LEU A 54 -3.18 13.49 -6.49
C LEU A 54 -2.76 14.10 -5.14
N ASN A 55 -3.18 15.36 -4.85
CA ASN A 55 -2.90 15.98 -3.56
C ASN A 55 -3.54 15.20 -2.42
N LYS A 56 -4.77 14.71 -2.62
CA LYS A 56 -5.45 13.88 -1.62
C LYS A 56 -4.74 12.53 -1.43
N MET A 57 -4.25 11.92 -2.51
CA MET A 57 -3.42 10.72 -2.43
C MET A 57 -2.14 10.96 -1.63
N ILE A 58 -1.46 12.09 -1.87
CA ILE A 58 -0.27 12.49 -1.11
C ILE A 58 -0.59 12.66 0.37
N GLU A 59 -1.68 13.33 0.72
CA GLU A 59 -2.16 13.43 2.12
C GLU A 59 -2.38 12.06 2.75
N ILE A 60 -3.06 11.15 2.05
CA ILE A 60 -3.34 9.79 2.52
C ILE A 60 -2.03 9.01 2.73
N ILE A 61 -1.07 9.15 1.81
CA ILE A 61 0.27 8.55 1.96
C ILE A 61 0.96 9.10 3.20
N HIS A 62 0.94 10.43 3.41
CA HIS A 62 1.53 11.04 4.60
C HIS A 62 0.91 10.48 5.90
N ASP A 63 -0.41 10.30 5.93
CA ASP A 63 -1.09 9.69 7.06
C ASP A 63 -0.66 8.23 7.28
N CYS A 64 -0.55 7.42 6.22
CA CYS A 64 -0.04 6.05 6.30
C CYS A 64 1.38 6.02 6.87
N MET A 65 2.27 6.88 6.37
CA MET A 65 3.65 6.96 6.85
C MET A 65 3.73 7.38 8.32
N ASN A 66 2.85 8.31 8.74
CA ASN A 66 2.73 8.67 10.15
C ASN A 66 2.22 7.49 11.01
N SER A 67 1.23 6.72 10.53
CA SER A 67 0.77 5.50 11.21
C SER A 67 1.81 4.37 11.29
N LEU A 68 2.84 4.43 10.44
CA LEU A 68 4.02 3.55 10.47
C LEU A 68 5.16 4.08 11.34
N ASP A 69 4.96 5.21 12.05
CA ASP A 69 5.99 5.94 12.79
C ASP A 69 7.19 6.36 11.93
N LEU A 70 6.97 6.55 10.63
CA LEU A 70 7.97 7.01 9.67
C LEU A 70 7.93 8.51 9.45
N LYS A 71 7.22 9.27 10.31
CA LYS A 71 7.18 10.73 10.21
C LYS A 71 8.61 11.29 10.14
N ASP A 72 8.84 12.18 9.19
CA ASP A 72 10.13 12.85 8.92
C ASP A 72 11.30 11.91 8.50
N ASN A 73 11.07 10.59 8.34
CA ASN A 73 12.08 9.60 7.97
C ASN A 73 11.95 9.10 6.50
N TYR A 74 11.28 9.87 5.66
CA TYR A 74 11.15 9.59 4.22
C TYR A 74 11.02 10.87 3.40
N THR A 75 11.29 10.74 2.11
CA THR A 75 10.91 11.70 1.07
C THR A 75 9.84 11.08 0.18
N LEU A 76 9.01 11.93 -0.41
CA LEU A 76 8.04 11.55 -1.43
C LEU A 76 8.30 12.39 -2.68
N SER A 77 8.63 11.73 -3.78
CA SER A 77 8.89 12.36 -5.08
C SER A 77 8.00 11.75 -6.17
N ILE A 78 7.95 12.41 -7.33
CA ILE A 78 7.29 11.89 -8.53
C ILE A 78 8.36 11.64 -9.58
N GLU A 79 8.50 10.38 -10.03
CA GLU A 79 9.49 9.97 -11.02
C GLU A 79 8.83 9.13 -12.11
N TYR A 80 8.97 9.53 -13.37
CA TYR A 80 8.47 8.77 -14.53
C TYR A 80 7.03 8.25 -14.35
N ASP A 81 6.14 9.13 -13.84
CA ASP A 81 4.73 8.86 -13.51
C ASP A 81 4.47 7.90 -12.33
N LYS A 82 5.45 7.70 -11.46
CA LYS A 82 5.32 6.93 -10.22
C LYS A 82 5.52 7.85 -9.03
N LEU A 83 4.84 7.55 -7.93
CA LEU A 83 5.23 8.08 -6.64
C LEU A 83 6.39 7.23 -6.12
N VAL A 84 7.44 7.87 -5.60
CA VAL A 84 8.57 7.19 -5.00
C VAL A 84 8.66 7.64 -3.55
N ILE A 85 8.58 6.68 -2.64
CA ILE A 85 8.79 6.87 -1.20
C ILE A 85 10.18 6.33 -0.88
N GLU A 86 11.10 7.20 -0.53
CA GLU A 86 12.48 6.83 -0.18
C GLU A 86 12.72 7.07 1.31
N ILE A 87 13.18 6.04 2.02
CA ILE A 87 13.55 6.17 3.44
C ILE A 87 14.86 6.93 3.58
N THR A 88 14.86 7.99 4.38
CA THR A 88 16.05 8.83 4.62
C THR A 88 16.94 8.30 5.75
N ASN A 89 16.38 7.52 6.67
CA ASN A 89 17.09 6.93 7.79
C ASN A 89 16.85 5.41 7.86
N PRO A 90 17.66 4.58 7.18
CA PRO A 90 17.44 3.13 7.12
C PRO A 90 17.45 2.42 8.48
N ALA A 91 18.12 2.99 9.49
CA ALA A 91 18.20 2.39 10.83
C ALA A 91 16.81 2.23 11.49
N VAL A 92 15.86 3.12 11.18
CA VAL A 92 14.50 3.05 11.73
C VAL A 92 13.73 1.82 11.21
N ILE A 93 14.07 1.31 10.03
CA ILE A 93 13.30 0.28 9.33
C ILE A 93 13.50 -1.10 9.98
N GLU A 94 14.64 -1.34 10.61
CA GLU A 94 14.86 -2.60 11.34
C GLU A 94 13.97 -2.69 12.59
N ASP A 95 13.89 -1.61 13.37
CA ASP A 95 13.03 -1.53 14.55
C ASP A 95 11.55 -1.63 14.17
N LEU A 96 11.14 -0.93 13.11
CA LEU A 96 9.76 -0.97 12.63
C LEU A 96 9.40 -2.34 12.04
N SER A 97 10.32 -3.00 11.32
CA SER A 97 10.09 -4.35 10.81
C SER A 97 9.82 -5.33 11.96
N ARG A 98 10.56 -5.21 13.07
CA ARG A 98 10.31 -6.00 14.28
C ARG A 98 8.96 -5.64 14.90
N LYS A 99 8.66 -4.34 15.04
CA LYS A 99 7.40 -3.84 15.61
C LYS A 99 6.17 -4.36 14.86
N TYR A 100 6.20 -4.35 13.52
CA TYR A 100 5.06 -4.75 12.70
C TYR A 100 5.06 -6.23 12.28
N SER A 101 6.04 -7.03 12.71
CA SER A 101 6.14 -8.45 12.38
C SER A 101 4.86 -9.24 12.74
N SER A 102 4.28 -8.99 13.92
CA SER A 102 3.00 -9.58 14.35
C SER A 102 1.84 -9.15 13.47
N THR A 103 1.77 -7.86 13.09
CA THR A 103 0.73 -7.35 12.17
C THR A 103 0.86 -8.00 10.80
N GLN A 104 2.08 -8.14 10.28
CA GLN A 104 2.35 -8.81 9.01
C GLN A 104 1.92 -10.28 9.03
N GLY A 105 2.21 -10.99 10.12
CA GLY A 105 1.78 -12.38 10.29
C GLY A 105 0.26 -12.58 10.34
N GLN A 106 -0.51 -11.50 10.54
CA GLN A 106 -1.98 -11.51 10.53
C GLN A 106 -2.57 -11.02 9.21
N LEU A 107 -1.75 -10.53 8.28
CA LEU A 107 -2.19 -10.10 6.95
C LEU A 107 -2.01 -11.24 5.95
N TYR A 108 -3.06 -11.51 5.19
CA TYR A 108 -3.08 -12.50 4.14
C TYR A 108 -3.02 -11.81 2.79
N MET A 109 -2.16 -12.29 1.91
CA MET A 109 -1.98 -11.76 0.55
C MET A 109 -2.52 -12.75 -0.50
N CYS A 110 -3.27 -12.25 -1.47
CA CYS A 110 -3.69 -13.01 -2.63
C CYS A 110 -2.49 -13.34 -3.53
N PRO A 111 -2.25 -14.62 -3.85
CA PRO A 111 -1.11 -15.02 -4.68
C PRO A 111 -1.27 -14.61 -6.15
N HIS A 112 -2.49 -14.29 -6.61
CA HIS A 112 -2.76 -13.97 -8.02
C HIS A 112 -2.59 -12.49 -8.33
N CYS A 113 -3.01 -11.61 -7.42
CA CYS A 113 -3.03 -10.16 -7.67
C CYS A 113 -2.40 -9.29 -6.57
N GLY A 114 -1.98 -9.88 -5.44
CA GLY A 114 -1.35 -9.14 -4.34
C GLY A 114 -2.30 -8.30 -3.48
N TYR A 115 -3.61 -8.51 -3.58
CA TYR A 115 -4.60 -7.99 -2.62
C TYR A 115 -4.26 -8.42 -1.19
N VAL A 116 -4.35 -7.52 -0.22
CA VAL A 116 -3.99 -7.77 1.18
C VAL A 116 -5.21 -7.57 2.09
N THR A 117 -5.45 -8.51 3.01
CA THR A 117 -6.53 -8.41 3.99
C THR A 117 -6.17 -9.12 5.29
N PRO A 118 -6.61 -8.63 6.47
CA PRO A 118 -6.47 -9.35 7.73
C PRO A 118 -7.47 -10.50 7.89
N TYR A 119 -8.46 -10.61 6.99
CA TYR A 119 -9.57 -11.56 7.09
C TYR A 119 -9.37 -12.75 6.14
N PRO A 120 -9.04 -13.96 6.64
CA PRO A 120 -8.78 -15.11 5.78
C PRO A 120 -10.01 -15.56 4.98
N GLU A 121 -11.22 -15.38 5.52
CA GLU A 121 -12.48 -15.63 4.81
C GLU A 121 -12.66 -14.70 3.62
N LEU A 122 -12.34 -13.41 3.74
CA LEU A 122 -12.40 -12.47 2.63
C LEU A 122 -11.36 -12.81 1.57
N LEU A 123 -10.16 -13.24 1.98
CA LEU A 123 -9.17 -13.71 1.00
C LEU A 123 -9.67 -14.94 0.23
N ARG A 124 -10.29 -15.91 0.91
CA ARG A 124 -10.83 -17.11 0.24
C ARG A 124 -11.89 -16.75 -0.79
N GLU A 125 -12.81 -15.83 -0.47
CA GLU A 125 -13.81 -15.37 -1.42
C GLU A 125 -13.18 -14.58 -2.57
N HIS A 126 -12.22 -13.69 -2.28
CA HIS A 126 -11.47 -12.97 -3.30
C HIS A 126 -10.77 -13.93 -4.27
N ILE A 127 -10.13 -14.99 -3.77
CA ILE A 127 -9.41 -15.96 -4.62
C ILE A 127 -10.34 -16.64 -5.64
N LYS A 128 -11.62 -16.90 -5.28
CA LYS A 128 -12.58 -17.53 -6.19
C LYS A 128 -12.81 -16.71 -7.46
N ILE A 129 -12.76 -15.37 -7.38
CA ILE A 129 -13.02 -14.51 -8.54
C ILE A 129 -12.00 -14.74 -9.67
N HIS A 130 -10.78 -15.18 -9.34
CA HIS A 130 -9.73 -15.50 -10.31
C HIS A 130 -9.95 -16.84 -11.04
N TYR A 131 -10.91 -17.64 -10.59
CA TYR A 131 -11.27 -18.94 -11.20
C TYR A 131 -12.67 -18.95 -11.81
N LEU A 132 -13.46 -17.90 -11.59
CA LEU A 132 -14.83 -17.75 -12.08
C LEU A 132 -14.93 -16.83 -13.31
N LEU A 133 -13.81 -16.26 -13.74
CA LEU A 133 -13.66 -15.41 -14.93
C LEU A 133 -12.70 -16.06 -15.92
#